data_AF-A0A3D5ZM88-F1
#
_entry.id   AF-A0A3D5ZM88-F1
#
_cell.length_a   1.000
_cell.length_b   1.000
_cell.length_c   1.000
_cell.angle_alpha   90.00
_cell.angle_beta   90.00
_cell.angle_gamma   90.00
#
_symmetry.space_group_name_H-M   'P 1'
#
loop_
_entity.id
_entity.type
_entity.pdbx_description
1 polymer ?
#
loop_
_entity_poly.entity_id
_entity_poly.type
_entity_poly.pdbx_seq_one_letter_code
_entity_poly.pdbx_strand_id
1 'polypeptide(L)'
;MFDLSSKTKVNRRFRPTELYKLMAADKDVKADAKGISSVVLMNVLSQDTMNVPAGDKVKEIYIFDIELSSKTIPALFISSLDKAINLHTLFVLRFNDERMLYGCYKEKTEKGVKLGKYYSTDWTKAQTPISLPLNVFSMDDIYTAIIDELIPIAAKQNETTSDFVARYDLIRKLKFEIDKKQRQVDNERQSKKRFELNDELKKLKEQLAILEN
;
A
#
# COMPACT_ATOMS: atom_id res chain seq x y z
N MET A 1 -3.36 -15.27 5.89
CA MET A 1 -4.58 -14.69 5.29
C MET A 1 -5.17 -13.73 6.31
N PHE A 2 -6.01 -12.77 5.93
CA PHE A 2 -6.72 -11.96 6.93
C PHE A 2 -7.65 -12.86 7.75
N ASP A 3 -7.66 -12.69 9.07
CA ASP A 3 -8.59 -13.38 9.96
C ASP A 3 -9.93 -12.65 9.96
N LEU A 4 -10.78 -13.00 8.99
CA LEU A 4 -12.07 -12.34 8.75
C LEU A 4 -13.22 -13.34 8.79
N SER A 5 -14.38 -12.84 9.18
CA SER A 5 -15.65 -13.56 9.13
C SER A 5 -15.88 -14.20 7.75
N SER A 6 -16.47 -15.40 7.74
CA SER A 6 -16.85 -16.10 6.51
C SER A 6 -17.79 -15.30 5.62
N LYS A 7 -18.58 -14.38 6.19
CA LYS A 7 -19.48 -13.47 5.45
C LYS A 7 -18.75 -12.53 4.47
N THR A 8 -17.47 -12.26 4.71
CA THR A 8 -16.67 -11.40 3.84
C THR A 8 -16.19 -12.11 2.58
N LYS A 9 -16.21 -13.46 2.54
CA LYS A 9 -15.60 -14.25 1.46
C LYS A 9 -16.48 -14.25 0.21
N VAL A 10 -15.86 -13.91 -0.92
CA VAL A 10 -16.49 -13.91 -2.26
C VAL A 10 -15.88 -14.97 -3.17
N ASN A 11 -14.56 -15.14 -3.15
CA ASN A 11 -13.80 -16.10 -3.99
C ASN A 11 -14.11 -16.00 -5.50
N ARG A 12 -14.34 -14.78 -6.01
CA ARG A 12 -14.60 -14.57 -7.44
C ARG A 12 -13.30 -14.52 -8.22
N ARG A 13 -13.04 -15.56 -9.01
CA ARG A 13 -11.90 -15.59 -9.94
C ARG A 13 -12.21 -14.83 -11.22
N PHE A 14 -11.28 -14.00 -11.66
CA PHE A 14 -11.42 -13.24 -12.89
C PHE A 14 -10.64 -13.89 -14.04
N ARG A 15 -11.20 -13.77 -15.25
CA ARG A 15 -10.46 -14.09 -16.48
C ARG A 15 -9.58 -12.89 -16.87
N PRO A 16 -8.36 -13.10 -17.41
CA PRO A 16 -7.52 -11.98 -17.85
C PRO A 16 -8.23 -11.04 -18.82
N THR A 17 -9.02 -11.58 -19.75
CA THR A 17 -9.81 -10.80 -20.73
C THR A 17 -10.85 -9.89 -20.09
N GLU A 18 -11.45 -10.32 -18.98
CA GLU A 18 -12.42 -9.53 -18.22
C GLU A 18 -11.73 -8.34 -17.54
N LEU A 19 -10.57 -8.58 -16.91
CA LEU A 19 -9.78 -7.53 -16.27
C LEU A 19 -9.26 -6.52 -17.30
N TYR A 20 -8.75 -6.99 -18.43
CA TYR A 20 -8.27 -6.11 -19.50
C TYR A 20 -9.39 -5.23 -20.07
N LYS A 21 -10.61 -5.78 -20.19
CA LYS A 21 -11.77 -4.98 -20.60
C LYS A 21 -12.16 -3.96 -19.53
N LEU A 22 -12.19 -4.36 -18.26
CA LEU A 22 -12.51 -3.49 -17.13
C LEU A 22 -11.55 -2.29 -17.05
N MET A 23 -10.27 -2.53 -17.24
CA MET A 23 -9.23 -1.49 -17.16
C MET A 23 -9.04 -0.68 -18.45
N ALA A 24 -9.69 -1.06 -19.55
CA ALA A 24 -9.31 -0.62 -20.90
C ALA A 24 -7.79 -0.77 -21.15
N ALA A 25 -7.24 -1.95 -20.80
CA ALA A 25 -5.81 -2.20 -20.75
C ALA A 25 -5.10 -2.06 -22.10
N ASP A 26 -4.05 -1.25 -22.12
CA ASP A 26 -3.15 -1.06 -23.26
C ASP A 26 -2.11 -2.20 -23.35
N LYS A 27 -1.11 -2.01 -24.22
CA LYS A 27 -0.04 -3.00 -24.43
C LYS A 27 0.87 -3.13 -23.20
N ASP A 28 1.12 -2.05 -22.48
CA ASP A 28 2.08 -2.02 -21.37
C ASP A 28 1.45 -2.67 -20.13
N VAL A 29 0.18 -2.38 -19.85
CA VAL A 29 -0.60 -3.08 -18.81
C VAL A 29 -0.63 -4.59 -19.04
N LYS A 30 -0.82 -5.02 -20.30
CA LYS A 30 -0.81 -6.45 -20.65
C LYS A 30 0.58 -7.08 -20.55
N ALA A 31 1.63 -6.32 -20.85
CA ALA A 31 3.00 -6.79 -20.71
C ALA A 31 3.39 -6.97 -19.23
N ASP A 32 3.00 -6.03 -18.38
CA ASP A 32 3.20 -6.07 -16.93
C ASP A 32 2.43 -7.23 -16.28
N ALA A 33 1.27 -7.58 -16.82
CA ALA A 33 0.44 -8.69 -16.35
C ALA A 33 1.00 -10.10 -16.66
N LYS A 34 2.09 -10.24 -17.43
CA LYS A 34 2.61 -11.56 -17.85
C LYS A 34 3.03 -12.47 -16.70
N GLY A 35 3.45 -11.89 -15.58
CA GLY A 35 3.85 -12.63 -14.38
C GLY A 35 2.69 -13.02 -13.47
N ILE A 36 1.43 -12.77 -13.88
CA ILE A 36 0.25 -13.04 -13.07
C ILE A 36 -0.37 -14.38 -13.47
N SER A 37 -0.39 -15.32 -12.53
CA SER A 37 -1.01 -16.64 -12.67
C SER A 37 -2.52 -16.60 -12.45
N SER A 38 -2.99 -15.80 -11.48
CA SER A 38 -4.43 -15.62 -11.24
C SER A 38 -4.74 -14.35 -10.47
N VAL A 39 -5.98 -13.85 -10.62
CA VAL A 39 -6.54 -12.75 -9.84
C VAL A 39 -7.89 -13.17 -9.31
N VAL A 40 -8.07 -13.07 -7.99
CA VAL A 40 -9.29 -13.47 -7.29
C VAL A 40 -9.71 -12.34 -6.35
N LEU A 41 -10.97 -11.91 -6.43
CA LEU A 41 -11.57 -11.11 -5.36
C LEU A 41 -11.92 -12.06 -4.22
N MET A 42 -11.08 -12.08 -3.20
CA MET A 42 -11.19 -13.01 -2.09
C MET A 42 -12.23 -12.55 -1.09
N ASN A 43 -12.17 -11.28 -0.70
CA ASN A 43 -13.05 -10.71 0.30
C ASN A 43 -13.59 -9.35 -0.13
N VAL A 44 -14.83 -9.07 0.27
CA VAL A 44 -15.43 -7.73 0.25
C VAL A 44 -15.81 -7.39 1.69
N LEU A 45 -15.30 -6.27 2.18
CA LEU A 45 -15.62 -5.74 3.50
C LEU A 45 -16.60 -4.60 3.33
N SER A 46 -17.76 -4.71 3.95
CA SER A 46 -18.79 -3.68 4.05
C SER A 46 -19.38 -3.67 5.46
N GLN A 47 -20.23 -2.68 5.75
CA GLN A 47 -20.99 -2.62 7.00
C GLN A 47 -21.66 -3.97 7.33
N ASP A 48 -22.29 -4.61 6.35
CA ASP A 48 -23.04 -5.84 6.55
C ASP A 48 -22.14 -7.06 6.78
N THR A 49 -21.02 -7.14 6.06
CA THR A 49 -20.10 -8.30 6.19
C THR A 49 -19.26 -8.22 7.45
N MET A 50 -18.96 -7.00 7.91
CA MET A 50 -18.11 -6.72 9.07
C MET A 50 -18.90 -6.45 10.35
N ASN A 51 -20.21 -6.23 10.25
CA ASN A 51 -21.07 -5.88 11.39
C ASN A 51 -20.58 -4.65 12.16
N VAL A 52 -20.11 -3.64 11.43
CA VAL A 52 -19.71 -2.32 11.93
C VAL A 52 -20.46 -1.23 11.16
N PRO A 53 -20.75 -0.07 11.75
CA PRO A 53 -21.26 1.09 11.03
C PRO A 53 -20.47 1.40 9.75
N ALA A 54 -21.18 1.88 8.72
CA ALA A 54 -20.53 2.53 7.58
C ALA A 54 -19.63 3.66 8.06
N GLY A 55 -18.52 3.85 7.36
CA GLY A 55 -17.63 4.97 7.56
C GLY A 55 -18.08 6.19 6.77
N ASP A 56 -17.62 7.38 7.17
CA ASP A 56 -17.85 8.60 6.41
C ASP A 56 -17.05 8.59 5.11
N LYS A 57 -15.89 7.93 5.10
CA LYS A 57 -14.94 7.91 3.99
C LYS A 57 -14.98 6.60 3.20
N VAL A 58 -15.25 5.48 3.87
CA VAL A 58 -15.12 4.13 3.31
C VAL A 58 -16.47 3.42 3.27
N LYS A 59 -16.90 3.07 2.06
CA LYS A 59 -18.13 2.28 1.85
C LYS A 59 -17.86 0.79 1.90
N GLU A 60 -16.90 0.36 1.08
CA GLU A 60 -16.50 -1.04 0.94
C GLU A 60 -15.00 -1.13 0.68
N ILE A 61 -14.38 -2.23 1.08
CA ILE A 61 -12.97 -2.53 0.84
C ILE A 61 -12.85 -3.87 0.14
N TYR A 62 -12.21 -3.90 -1.02
CA TYR A 62 -12.05 -5.13 -1.81
C TYR A 62 -10.65 -5.69 -1.63
N ILE A 63 -10.56 -6.94 -1.17
CA ILE A 63 -9.28 -7.63 -1.00
C ILE A 63 -9.09 -8.59 -2.16
N PHE A 64 -8.15 -8.25 -3.02
CA PHE A 64 -7.72 -9.09 -4.14
C PHE A 64 -6.54 -9.96 -3.73
N ASP A 65 -6.56 -11.19 -4.21
CA ASP A 65 -5.44 -12.11 -4.15
C ASP A 65 -4.91 -12.32 -5.56
N ILE A 66 -3.61 -12.08 -5.72
CA ILE A 66 -2.93 -12.12 -7.00
C ILE A 66 -1.77 -13.12 -6.88
N GLU A 67 -1.90 -14.24 -7.56
CA GLU A 67 -0.86 -15.25 -7.64
C GLU A 67 0.14 -14.86 -8.73
N LEU A 68 1.42 -14.81 -8.40
CA LEU A 68 2.51 -14.41 -9.30
C LEU A 68 3.42 -15.60 -9.64
N SER A 69 4.11 -15.52 -10.78
CA SER A 69 5.14 -16.48 -11.18
C SER A 69 6.55 -16.08 -10.69
N SER A 70 6.71 -14.88 -10.13
CA SER A 70 7.93 -14.37 -9.51
C SER A 70 7.58 -13.31 -8.46
N LYS A 71 8.56 -12.88 -7.65
CA LYS A 71 8.39 -11.75 -6.71
C LYS A 71 8.37 -10.36 -7.37
N THR A 72 8.13 -10.29 -8.68
CA THR A 72 8.04 -9.02 -9.42
C THR A 72 6.64 -8.45 -9.27
N ILE A 73 6.53 -7.26 -8.68
CA ILE A 73 5.23 -6.57 -8.50
C ILE A 73 4.75 -6.03 -9.86
N PRO A 74 3.58 -6.45 -10.36
CA PRO A 74 3.00 -5.92 -11.59
C PRO A 74 2.29 -4.58 -11.28
N ALA A 75 3.07 -3.54 -10.99
CA ALA A 75 2.57 -2.27 -10.45
C ALA A 75 1.68 -1.50 -11.44
N LEU A 76 1.95 -1.60 -12.75
CA LEU A 76 1.15 -0.92 -13.77
C LEU A 76 -0.21 -1.63 -13.95
N PHE A 77 -0.22 -2.96 -13.94
CA PHE A 77 -1.44 -3.74 -13.92
C PHE A 77 -2.29 -3.44 -12.69
N ILE A 78 -1.69 -3.48 -11.50
CA ILE A 78 -2.41 -3.26 -10.24
C ILE A 78 -2.99 -1.84 -10.20
N SER A 79 -2.19 -0.82 -10.50
CA SER A 79 -2.67 0.57 -10.49
C SER A 79 -3.79 0.83 -11.51
N SER A 80 -3.74 0.17 -12.68
CA SER A 80 -4.81 0.24 -13.68
C SER A 80 -6.09 -0.44 -13.20
N LEU A 81 -5.97 -1.61 -12.57
CA LEU A 81 -7.10 -2.34 -11.98
C LEU A 81 -7.74 -1.51 -10.88
N ASP A 82 -6.90 -0.93 -10.05
CA ASP A 82 -7.30 -0.18 -8.89
C ASP A 82 -8.08 1.09 -9.23
N LYS A 83 -7.61 1.80 -10.26
CA LYS A 83 -8.29 2.96 -10.84
C LYS A 83 -9.64 2.57 -11.44
N ALA A 84 -9.73 1.41 -12.10
CA ALA A 84 -10.97 0.95 -12.72
C ALA A 84 -12.03 0.54 -11.67
N ILE A 85 -11.60 0.03 -10.51
CA ILE A 85 -12.50 -0.32 -9.39
C ILE A 85 -13.06 0.94 -8.73
N ASN A 86 -12.25 1.99 -8.55
CA ASN A 86 -12.66 3.27 -7.95
C ASN A 86 -13.33 3.14 -6.55
N LEU A 87 -12.86 2.16 -5.76
CA LEU A 87 -13.22 1.93 -4.34
C LEU A 87 -11.96 1.68 -3.52
N HIS A 88 -12.08 1.53 -2.21
CA HIS A 88 -10.96 1.12 -1.37
C HIS A 88 -10.58 -0.34 -1.64
N THR A 89 -9.28 -0.62 -1.72
CA THR A 89 -8.77 -1.93 -2.12
C THR A 89 -7.51 -2.28 -1.35
N LEU A 90 -7.23 -3.57 -1.29
CA LEU A 90 -5.96 -4.14 -0.85
C LEU A 90 -5.61 -5.30 -1.77
N PHE A 91 -4.34 -5.39 -2.18
CA PHE A 91 -3.83 -6.48 -3.00
C PHE A 91 -2.89 -7.34 -2.17
N VAL A 92 -3.21 -8.63 -2.07
CA VAL A 92 -2.35 -9.66 -1.49
C VAL A 92 -1.64 -10.34 -2.64
N LEU A 93 -0.34 -10.09 -2.79
CA LEU A 93 0.47 -10.71 -3.83
C LEU A 93 1.08 -12.00 -3.26
N ARG A 94 0.95 -13.10 -3.97
CA ARG A 94 1.46 -14.41 -3.56
C ARG A 94 2.48 -14.94 -4.56
N PHE A 95 3.49 -15.61 -4.01
CA PHE A 95 4.47 -16.35 -4.79
C PHE A 95 4.98 -17.50 -3.92
N ASN A 96 4.73 -18.74 -4.34
CA ASN A 96 5.01 -19.94 -3.55
C ASN A 96 4.36 -19.84 -2.14
N ASP A 97 5.11 -20.13 -1.08
CA ASP A 97 4.65 -20.06 0.32
C ASP A 97 4.80 -18.67 0.95
N GLU A 98 5.01 -17.63 0.14
CA GLU A 98 5.18 -16.26 0.59
C GLU A 98 4.10 -15.33 0.04
N ARG A 99 3.87 -14.24 0.77
CA ARG A 99 2.99 -13.16 0.34
C ARG A 99 3.53 -11.79 0.74
N MET A 100 3.04 -10.76 0.07
CA MET A 100 3.16 -9.38 0.50
C MET A 100 1.82 -8.67 0.39
N LEU A 101 1.60 -7.65 1.22
CA LEU A 101 0.50 -6.73 1.05
C LEU A 101 0.96 -5.56 0.17
N TYR A 102 0.08 -5.12 -0.70
CA TYR A 102 0.31 -4.04 -1.64
C TYR A 102 -0.96 -3.21 -1.79
N GLY A 103 -0.85 -1.89 -1.68
CA GLY A 103 -2.01 -1.01 -1.76
C GLY A 103 -1.63 0.45 -1.62
N CYS A 104 -2.60 1.34 -1.78
CA CYS A 104 -2.39 2.77 -1.60
C CYS A 104 -3.45 3.37 -0.67
N TYR A 105 -3.07 4.45 0.01
CA TYR A 105 -4.04 5.30 0.69
C TYR A 105 -4.93 6.01 -0.34
N LYS A 106 -6.23 6.09 -0.03
CA LYS A 106 -7.27 6.63 -0.92
C LYS A 106 -8.16 7.59 -0.16
N GLU A 107 -8.16 8.82 -0.64
CA GLU A 107 -9.06 9.86 -0.16
C GLU A 107 -10.41 9.76 -0.88
N LYS A 108 -11.50 9.87 -0.12
CA LYS A 108 -12.84 9.98 -0.69
C LYS A 108 -12.98 11.32 -1.41
N THR A 109 -13.59 11.28 -2.59
CA THR A 109 -13.95 12.43 -3.41
C THR A 109 -15.43 12.33 -3.81
N GLU A 110 -15.97 13.39 -4.39
CA GLU A 110 -17.35 13.38 -4.92
C GLU A 110 -17.58 12.31 -6.00
N LYS A 111 -16.52 11.97 -6.76
CA LYS A 111 -16.59 11.04 -7.91
C LYS A 111 -16.06 9.64 -7.60
N GLY A 112 -15.78 9.32 -6.33
CA GLY A 112 -15.19 8.04 -5.92
C GLY A 112 -13.97 8.26 -5.04
N VAL A 113 -12.82 7.73 -5.44
CA VAL A 113 -11.59 7.79 -4.65
C VAL A 113 -10.40 8.34 -5.45
N LYS A 114 -9.55 9.10 -4.77
CA LYS A 114 -8.27 9.57 -5.32
C LYS A 114 -7.15 8.65 -4.84
N LEU A 115 -6.43 8.05 -5.78
CA LEU A 115 -5.30 7.15 -5.48
C LEU A 115 -4.08 7.96 -5.02
N GLY A 116 -3.49 7.55 -3.90
CA GLY A 116 -2.21 8.02 -3.40
C GLY A 116 -1.03 7.21 -3.93
N LYS A 117 0.10 7.24 -3.21
CA LYS A 117 1.25 6.38 -3.51
C LYS A 117 0.99 4.96 -3.04
N TYR A 118 1.58 3.99 -3.75
CA TYR A 118 1.55 2.60 -3.33
C TYR A 118 2.62 2.30 -2.28
N TYR A 119 2.21 1.46 -1.34
CA TYR A 119 2.98 0.94 -0.22
C TYR A 119 2.96 -0.58 -0.27
N SER A 120 3.98 -1.18 0.33
CA SER A 120 4.15 -2.62 0.33
C SER A 120 4.80 -3.08 1.62
N THR A 121 4.33 -4.19 2.16
CA THR A 121 5.07 -4.91 3.19
C THR A 121 6.23 -5.68 2.58
N ASP A 122 7.12 -6.20 3.42
CA ASP A 122 8.04 -7.24 3.00
C ASP A 122 7.30 -8.54 2.65
N TRP A 123 7.99 -9.42 1.93
CA TRP A 123 7.53 -10.79 1.70
C TRP A 123 7.60 -11.57 3.01
N THR A 124 6.48 -12.17 3.41
CA THR A 124 6.34 -12.95 4.63
C THR A 124 5.69 -14.28 4.33
N LYS A 125 5.76 -15.24 5.26
CA LYS A 125 5.10 -16.54 5.10
C LYS A 125 3.60 -16.37 4.88
N ALA A 126 3.06 -17.04 3.87
CA ALA A 126 1.65 -16.94 3.48
C ALA A 126 0.67 -17.34 4.60
N GLN A 127 1.13 -18.12 5.57
CA GLN A 127 0.34 -18.60 6.70
C GLN A 127 0.29 -17.62 7.88
N THR A 128 1.19 -16.63 7.95
CA THR A 128 1.14 -15.60 9.01
C THR A 128 -0.25 -14.96 9.01
N PRO A 129 -1.02 -14.91 10.09
CA PRO A 129 -2.31 -14.22 10.07
C PRO A 129 -2.10 -12.70 9.93
N ILE A 130 -3.04 -12.00 9.28
CA ILE A 130 -3.18 -10.55 9.45
C ILE A 130 -4.48 -10.36 10.21
N SER A 131 -4.37 -9.82 11.41
CA SER A 131 -5.52 -9.58 12.27
C SER A 131 -5.82 -8.10 12.29
N LEU A 132 -7.10 -7.75 12.18
CA LEU A 132 -7.54 -6.39 12.48
C LEU A 132 -7.42 -6.16 13.99
N PRO A 133 -7.06 -4.95 14.43
CA PRO A 133 -6.95 -4.65 15.84
C PRO A 133 -8.33 -4.63 16.50
N LEU A 134 -8.38 -4.80 17.82
CA LEU A 134 -9.64 -4.93 18.58
C LEU A 134 -10.46 -3.63 18.64
N ASN A 135 -9.84 -2.49 18.35
CA ASN A 135 -10.43 -1.15 18.43
C ASN A 135 -11.04 -0.67 17.11
N VAL A 136 -11.50 -1.60 16.27
CA VAL A 136 -12.16 -1.29 15.01
C VAL A 136 -13.66 -1.19 15.23
N PHE A 137 -14.23 0.00 15.04
CA PHE A 137 -15.65 0.29 15.31
C PHE A 137 -16.41 0.82 14.10
N SER A 138 -15.75 1.01 12.95
CA SER A 138 -16.34 1.50 11.70
C SER A 138 -15.56 1.01 10.48
N MET A 139 -16.13 1.18 9.28
CA MET A 139 -15.39 0.92 8.03
C MET A 139 -14.15 1.81 7.86
N ASP A 140 -14.17 3.03 8.40
CA ASP A 140 -13.03 3.94 8.35
C ASP A 140 -11.88 3.44 9.26
N ASP A 141 -12.22 2.83 10.40
CA ASP A 141 -11.23 2.20 11.30
C ASP A 141 -10.60 0.95 10.67
N ILE A 142 -11.41 0.12 9.99
CA ILE A 142 -10.90 -1.05 9.25
C ILE A 142 -9.89 -0.59 8.21
N TYR A 143 -10.24 0.44 7.45
CA TYR A 143 -9.36 0.94 6.40
C TYR A 143 -8.08 1.53 6.98
N THR A 144 -8.18 2.27 8.08
CA THR A 144 -7.02 2.80 8.80
C THR A 144 -6.08 1.67 9.24
N ALA A 145 -6.61 0.62 9.87
CA ALA A 145 -5.82 -0.54 10.28
C ALA A 145 -5.13 -1.25 9.10
N ILE A 146 -5.77 -1.31 7.92
CA ILE A 146 -5.13 -1.86 6.71
C ILE A 146 -3.98 -0.98 6.24
N ILE A 147 -4.13 0.35 6.29
CA ILE A 147 -3.07 1.29 5.90
C ILE A 147 -1.91 1.25 6.89
N ASP A 148 -2.19 1.12 8.19
CA ASP A 148 -1.18 0.96 9.23
C ASP A 148 -0.32 -0.28 8.98
N GLU A 149 -0.93 -1.41 8.61
CA GLU A 149 -0.20 -2.64 8.27
C GLU A 149 0.70 -2.48 7.03
N LEU A 150 0.34 -1.62 6.07
CA LEU A 150 1.13 -1.37 4.86
C LEU A 150 2.35 -0.47 5.10
N ILE A 151 2.36 0.29 6.19
CA ILE A 151 3.36 1.32 6.46
C ILE A 151 4.23 0.89 7.65
N PRO A 152 5.56 0.75 7.49
CA PRO A 152 6.45 0.20 8.52
C PRO A 152 6.84 1.23 9.60
N ILE A 153 5.89 2.05 10.04
CA ILE A 153 6.01 2.98 11.18
C ILE A 153 4.69 3.03 11.93
N ALA A 154 4.72 3.34 13.23
CA ALA A 154 3.49 3.50 14.00
C ALA A 154 2.86 4.88 13.73
N ALA A 155 1.52 4.92 13.70
CA ALA A 155 0.77 6.16 13.78
C ALA A 155 0.97 6.83 15.14
N LYS A 156 1.06 8.17 15.17
CA LYS A 156 1.16 8.94 16.41
C LYS A 156 -0.22 9.05 17.07
N GLN A 157 -0.23 9.36 18.36
CA GLN A 157 -1.47 9.60 19.09
C GLN A 157 -2.24 10.77 18.44
N ASN A 158 -3.53 10.56 18.17
CA ASN A 158 -4.43 11.52 17.51
C ASN A 158 -4.01 11.93 16.08
N GLU A 159 -3.12 11.19 15.44
CA GLU A 159 -2.77 11.39 14.04
C GLU A 159 -3.88 10.83 13.15
N THR A 160 -4.35 11.62 12.18
CA THR A 160 -5.31 11.10 11.20
C THR A 160 -4.59 10.18 10.21
N THR A 161 -5.30 9.22 9.61
CA THR A 161 -4.73 8.33 8.58
C THR A 161 -4.08 9.11 7.44
N SER A 162 -4.64 10.26 7.07
CA SER A 162 -4.08 11.13 6.03
C SER A 162 -2.76 11.76 6.45
N ASP A 163 -2.68 12.27 7.69
CA ASP A 163 -1.46 12.88 8.23
C ASP A 163 -0.36 11.83 8.41
N PHE A 164 -0.74 10.64 8.88
CA PHE A 164 0.15 9.48 9.02
C PHE A 164 0.79 9.10 7.67
N VAL A 165 -0.03 8.97 6.63
CA VAL A 165 0.43 8.67 5.28
C VAL A 165 1.33 9.79 4.74
N ALA A 166 0.95 11.05 4.93
CA ALA A 166 1.75 12.20 4.51
C ALA A 166 3.11 12.25 5.22
N ARG A 167 3.16 11.96 6.52
CA ARG A 167 4.39 11.86 7.31
C ARG A 167 5.28 10.73 6.79
N TYR A 168 4.72 9.57 6.51
CA TYR A 168 5.51 8.47 5.94
C TYR A 168 6.07 8.82 4.55
N ASP A 169 5.29 9.51 3.72
CA ASP A 169 5.75 9.98 2.42
C ASP A 169 6.91 10.98 2.52
N LEU A 170 6.89 11.86 3.51
CA LEU A 170 7.99 12.78 3.84
C LEU A 170 9.23 12.00 4.30
N ILE A 171 9.06 11.00 5.16
CA ILE A 171 10.14 10.10 5.62
C ILE A 171 10.81 9.41 4.43
N ARG A 172 10.03 8.83 3.50
CA ARG A 172 10.56 8.18 2.29
C ARG A 172 11.36 9.15 1.42
N LYS A 173 10.84 10.37 1.24
CA LYS A 173 11.52 11.42 0.47
C LYS A 173 12.86 11.81 1.13
N LEU A 174 12.86 12.05 2.44
CA LEU A 174 14.07 12.40 3.18
C LEU A 174 15.10 11.27 3.16
N LYS A 175 14.71 10.01 3.33
CA LYS A 175 15.61 8.85 3.22
C LYS A 175 16.30 8.80 1.85
N PHE A 176 15.56 9.02 0.77
CA PHE A 176 16.12 9.10 -0.58
C PHE A 176 17.10 10.27 -0.74
N GLU A 177 16.75 11.46 -0.22
CA GLU A 177 17.63 12.63 -0.26
C GLU A 177 18.90 12.42 0.56
N ILE A 178 18.80 11.80 1.74
CA ILE A 178 19.92 11.40 2.59
C ILE A 178 20.85 10.43 1.84
N ASP A 179 20.32 9.38 1.22
CA ASP A 179 21.13 8.42 0.47
C ASP A 179 21.86 9.08 -0.70
N LYS A 180 21.17 9.95 -1.45
CA LYS A 180 21.76 10.72 -2.54
C LYS A 180 22.87 11.63 -2.03
N LYS A 181 22.63 12.34 -0.92
CA LYS A 181 23.59 13.27 -0.32
C LYS A 181 24.79 12.54 0.30
N GLN A 182 24.57 11.41 0.95
CA GLN A 182 25.63 10.55 1.48
C GLN A 182 26.57 10.10 0.35
N ARG A 183 26.03 9.64 -0.78
CA ARG A 183 26.84 9.31 -1.97
C ARG A 183 27.63 10.52 -2.50
N GLN A 184 27.08 11.73 -2.43
CA GLN A 184 27.81 12.93 -2.81
C GLN A 184 28.98 13.23 -1.86
N VAL A 185 28.75 13.11 -0.54
CA VAL A 185 29.80 13.26 0.48
C VAL A 185 30.93 12.26 0.26
N ASP A 186 30.58 10.99 0.00
CA ASP A 186 31.55 9.90 -0.13
C ASP A 186 32.44 10.05 -1.37
N ASN A 187 31.92 10.68 -2.43
CA ASN A 187 32.64 10.91 -3.69
C ASN A 187 33.34 12.28 -3.78
N GLU A 188 33.12 13.19 -2.82
CA GLU A 188 33.72 14.53 -2.86
C GLU A 188 35.18 14.52 -2.36
N ARG A 189 36.08 15.07 -3.19
CA ARG A 189 37.52 15.13 -2.90
C ARG A 189 37.92 16.43 -2.21
N GLN A 190 37.20 17.52 -2.43
CA GLN A 190 37.50 18.83 -1.85
C GLN A 190 36.99 18.89 -0.40
N SER A 191 37.91 18.93 0.57
CA SER A 191 37.56 18.89 2.01
C SER A 191 36.55 19.95 2.44
N LYS A 192 36.64 21.17 1.90
CA LYS A 192 35.69 22.26 2.21
C LYS A 192 34.26 21.92 1.75
N LYS A 193 34.10 21.49 0.51
CA LYS A 193 32.79 21.05 -0.03
C LYS A 193 32.25 19.83 0.70
N ARG A 194 33.12 18.87 1.01
CA ARG A 194 32.74 17.68 1.79
C ARG A 194 32.21 18.07 3.18
N PHE A 195 32.79 19.09 3.81
CA PHE A 195 32.30 19.61 5.09
C PHE A 195 30.91 20.25 4.95
N GLU A 196 30.68 21.10 3.95
CA GLU A 196 29.36 21.70 3.66
C GLU A 196 28.29 20.63 3.39
N LEU A 197 28.61 19.64 2.56
CA LEU A 197 27.70 18.52 2.25
C LEU A 197 27.36 17.69 3.51
N ASN A 198 28.32 17.53 4.43
CA ASN A 198 28.09 16.85 5.71
C ASN A 198 27.18 17.64 6.65
N ASP A 199 27.31 18.97 6.71
CA ASP A 199 26.42 19.82 7.52
C ASP A 199 24.97 19.73 7.04
N GLU A 200 24.75 19.79 5.73
CA GLU A 200 23.43 19.59 5.14
C GLU A 200 22.88 18.17 5.40
N LEU A 201 23.73 17.15 5.24
CA LEU A 201 23.36 15.76 5.52
C LEU A 201 22.95 15.57 6.99
N LYS A 202 23.63 16.23 7.93
CA LYS A 202 23.27 16.21 9.35
C LYS A 202 21.88 16.81 9.58
N LYS A 203 21.57 17.96 8.98
CA LYS A 203 20.24 18.59 9.08
C LYS A 203 19.13 17.69 8.54
N LEU A 204 19.37 17.01 7.41
CA LEU A 204 18.40 16.05 6.85
C LEU A 204 18.16 14.87 7.81
N LYS A 205 19.23 14.33 8.43
CA LYS A 205 19.12 13.25 9.43
C LYS A 205 18.37 13.69 10.69
N GLU A 206 18.57 14.93 11.15
CA GLU A 206 17.83 15.51 12.27
C GLU A 206 16.33 15.65 11.95
N GLN A 207 15.99 16.14 10.76
CA GLN A 207 14.59 16.21 10.29
C GLN A 207 13.95 14.83 10.21
N LEU A 208 14.68 13.82 9.70
CA LEU A 208 14.19 12.45 9.65
C LEU A 208 13.86 11.92 11.05
N ALA A 209 14.76 12.14 12.03
CA ALA A 209 14.54 11.71 13.41
C ALA A 209 13.31 12.35 14.06
N ILE A 210 12.99 13.60 13.72
CA ILE A 210 11.78 14.30 14.21
C ILE A 210 10.49 13.68 13.63
N LEU A 211 10.54 13.16 12.41
CA LEU A 211 9.35 12.54 11.78
C LEU A 211 9.14 11.08 12.23
N GLU A 212 10.22 10.37 12.53
CA GLU A 212 10.17 8.97 12.99
C GLU A 212 9.75 8.85 14.45
N ASN A 213 10.08 9.83 15.30
CA ASN A 213 9.59 9.97 16.68
C ASN A 213 8.23 10.66 16.71
#